data_AF-A0A8H5AQ11-F1
#
_entry.id   AF-A0A8H5AQ11-F1
#
_cell.length_a   1.000
_cell.length_b   1.000
_cell.length_c   1.000
_cell.angle_alpha   90.00
_cell.angle_beta   90.00
_cell.angle_gamma   90.00
#
_symmetry.space_group_name_H-M   'P 1'
#
loop_
_entity.id
_entity.type
_entity.pdbx_description
1 polymer ?
#
loop_
_entity_poly.entity_id
_entity_poly.type
_entity_poly.pdbx_seq_one_letter_code
_entity_poly.pdbx_strand_id
1 'polypeptide(L)'
;MNSASVNQSTTGSGAGIAEPDMPMPGGDAQKRLIEACNSNASLYELYLQLPKLADDLESDATLKRNGFSVIETVKALRKGNSWAMCELLHSIPSDVAKSIVRGTVAYDIEHGQFSCYETPVRNSVFKDQIPGVYVVSISRFRTTPQGRDNFDGRFLNGKEMKMVIADINKYIDGYNCHVQFQKDLHDGKVTSIQDLSALDAQVVDHLKTVDGYAHVGGQWSSPVYIKKQSHIQKHEALVKTLTTMCNSDPTGTVRMKQGPLYVGCSKDLGKRTQVYNQDNIKDINKPLGLFLSILRKLDLDVKVNVRVVLRTWKRDQLAIAEQLVTTLAGSLVFQYGFNATESGGTGSHTVKSAESLRINTECIMSHKQYMRDNLKGTLFELEQREAFLQILDQTKSDARQLADALKRCADRLIALPKNIKWTEKLDELRKVHSRLRDDLRKKEENLKLLDLLLDIQKMVFEETGKPIIRLK
;
A
#
# COMPACT_ATOMS: atom_id res chain seq x y z
N MET A 1 -35.10 -45.58 32.53
CA MET A 1 -35.71 -44.44 31.83
C MET A 1 -34.65 -43.34 31.83
N ASN A 2 -33.72 -43.29 30.85
CA ASN A 2 -33.89 -42.84 29.45
C ASN A 2 -34.70 -41.53 29.42
N SER A 3 -34.25 -40.40 28.87
CA SER A 3 -33.41 -40.20 27.69
C SER A 3 -32.97 -38.73 27.61
N ALA A 4 -31.68 -38.46 27.41
CA ALA A 4 -31.22 -37.20 26.85
C ALA A 4 -31.10 -37.39 25.33
N SER A 5 -31.97 -36.74 24.56
CA SER A 5 -31.98 -36.77 23.11
C SER A 5 -30.91 -35.83 22.56
N VAL A 6 -29.93 -36.43 21.90
CA VAL A 6 -28.97 -35.79 21.00
C VAL A 6 -29.73 -35.25 19.79
N ASN A 7 -29.71 -33.94 19.58
CA ASN A 7 -30.04 -33.34 18.28
C ASN A 7 -28.74 -32.97 17.57
N GLN A 8 -28.37 -33.83 16.61
CA GLN A 8 -27.36 -33.53 15.59
C GLN A 8 -27.92 -32.45 14.66
N SER A 9 -27.31 -31.27 14.62
CA SER A 9 -27.48 -30.35 13.50
C SER A 9 -26.49 -30.74 12.40
N THR A 10 -27.05 -31.13 11.27
CA THR A 10 -26.36 -31.44 10.03
C THR A 10 -25.74 -30.16 9.47
N THR A 11 -24.43 -30.05 9.52
CA THR A 11 -23.65 -29.07 8.78
C THR A 11 -23.64 -29.45 7.30
N GLY A 12 -24.59 -28.89 6.55
CA GLY A 12 -24.54 -28.88 5.09
C GLY A 12 -23.34 -28.07 4.62
N SER A 13 -22.38 -28.74 3.99
CA SER A 13 -21.28 -28.14 3.26
C SER A 13 -21.82 -27.40 2.03
N GLY A 14 -22.15 -26.12 2.21
CA GLY A 14 -22.22 -25.19 1.09
C GLY A 14 -20.79 -24.93 0.62
N ALA A 15 -20.45 -25.41 -0.58
CA ALA A 15 -19.23 -25.03 -1.27
C ALA A 15 -19.23 -23.51 -1.43
N GLY A 16 -18.53 -22.82 -0.52
CA GLY A 16 -18.28 -21.39 -0.61
C GLY A 16 -17.51 -21.16 -1.89
N ILE A 17 -18.12 -20.43 -2.83
CA ILE A 17 -17.40 -19.81 -3.94
C ILE A 17 -16.28 -19.01 -3.28
N ALA A 18 -15.02 -19.42 -3.50
CA ALA A 18 -13.86 -18.70 -3.02
C ALA A 18 -14.02 -17.24 -3.42
N GLU A 19 -14.03 -16.32 -2.45
CA GLU A 19 -14.01 -14.89 -2.77
C GLU A 19 -12.79 -14.67 -3.67
N PRO A 20 -12.95 -14.06 -4.87
CA PRO A 20 -11.87 -13.88 -5.81
C PRO A 20 -10.70 -13.16 -5.13
N ASP A 21 -9.50 -13.65 -5.44
CA ASP A 21 -8.26 -13.08 -4.95
C ASP A 21 -8.25 -11.55 -5.08
N MET A 22 -7.73 -10.91 -4.05
CA MET A 22 -7.49 -9.47 -4.01
C MET A 22 -6.84 -9.00 -5.32
N PRO A 23 -7.43 -8.06 -6.10
CA PRO A 23 -6.72 -7.46 -7.21
C PRO A 23 -5.43 -6.82 -6.69
N MET A 24 -4.30 -7.24 -7.25
CA MET A 24 -2.96 -6.75 -6.93
C MET A 24 -2.41 -5.98 -8.14
N PRO A 25 -2.97 -4.81 -8.47
CA PRO A 25 -2.50 -4.04 -9.62
C PRO A 25 -1.04 -3.60 -9.47
N GLY A 26 -0.53 -3.50 -8.24
CA GLY A 26 0.88 -3.23 -7.95
C GLY A 26 1.82 -4.44 -8.07
N GLY A 27 1.30 -5.61 -8.47
CA GLY A 27 2.09 -6.80 -8.74
C GLY A 27 2.96 -7.22 -7.56
N ASP A 28 4.20 -7.63 -7.86
CA ASP A 28 5.12 -8.17 -6.85
C ASP A 28 5.62 -7.11 -5.86
N ALA A 29 5.69 -5.83 -6.27
CA ALA A 29 6.04 -4.74 -5.35
C ALA A 29 4.99 -4.60 -4.25
N GLN A 30 3.70 -4.63 -4.60
CA GLN A 30 2.63 -4.58 -3.62
C GLN A 30 2.61 -5.84 -2.74
N LYS A 31 2.84 -7.04 -3.30
CA LYS A 31 2.94 -8.28 -2.51
C LYS A 31 4.04 -8.20 -1.46
N ARG A 32 5.24 -7.75 -1.85
CA ARG A 32 6.38 -7.56 -0.92
C ARG A 32 6.01 -6.64 0.24
N LEU A 33 5.30 -5.54 -0.03
CA LEU A 33 4.84 -4.64 1.03
C LEU A 33 3.78 -5.29 1.92
N ILE A 34 2.83 -6.05 1.35
CA ILE A 34 1.83 -6.79 2.12
C ILE A 34 2.51 -7.80 3.06
N GLU A 35 3.54 -8.51 2.59
CA GLU A 35 4.34 -9.38 3.44
C GLU A 35 5.08 -8.61 4.51
N ALA A 36 5.76 -7.52 4.16
CA ALA A 36 6.46 -6.70 5.12
C ALA A 36 5.52 -6.20 6.24
N CYS A 37 4.26 -5.89 5.93
CA CYS A 37 3.26 -5.52 6.93
C CYS A 37 2.71 -6.71 7.75
N ASN A 38 2.84 -7.93 7.25
CA ASN A 38 2.34 -9.15 7.89
C ASN A 38 3.43 -9.89 8.67
N SER A 39 4.71 -9.68 8.36
CA SER A 39 5.81 -10.48 8.88
C SER A 39 5.88 -10.45 10.41
N ASN A 40 5.58 -9.30 11.04
CA ASN A 40 5.59 -9.11 12.49
C ASN A 40 4.54 -8.08 12.95
N ALA A 41 4.39 -7.92 14.27
CA ALA A 41 3.57 -6.87 14.87
C ALA A 41 4.18 -5.46 14.73
N SER A 42 5.35 -5.32 14.10
CA SER A 42 6.08 -4.06 13.92
C SER A 42 5.99 -3.51 12.50
N LEU A 43 6.33 -2.23 12.32
CA LEU A 43 6.51 -1.59 11.02
C LEU A 43 7.98 -1.60 10.54
N TYR A 44 8.87 -2.30 11.24
CA TYR A 44 10.29 -2.35 10.93
C TYR A 44 10.57 -2.95 9.55
N GLU A 45 9.96 -4.09 9.22
CA GLU A 45 10.12 -4.70 7.90
C GLU A 45 9.63 -3.79 6.78
N LEU A 46 8.52 -3.08 7.00
CA LEU A 46 8.01 -2.10 6.06
C LEU A 46 8.99 -0.93 5.88
N TYR A 47 9.60 -0.45 6.96
CA TYR A 47 10.65 0.58 6.92
C TYR A 47 11.86 0.13 6.09
N LEU A 48 12.29 -1.13 6.21
CA LEU A 48 13.39 -1.68 5.43
C LEU A 48 13.10 -1.78 3.93
N GLN A 49 11.83 -1.77 3.52
CA GLN A 49 11.48 -1.74 2.09
C GLN A 49 11.59 -0.34 1.47
N LEU A 50 11.63 0.75 2.24
CA LEU A 50 11.62 2.11 1.68
C LEU A 50 12.74 2.39 0.67
N PRO A 51 14.01 1.99 0.90
CA PRO A 51 15.07 2.15 -0.10
C PRO A 51 14.79 1.36 -1.38
N LYS A 52 14.26 0.15 -1.28
CA LYS A 52 13.91 -0.67 -2.46
C LYS A 52 12.76 -0.04 -3.24
N LEU A 53 11.77 0.53 -2.57
CA LEU A 53 10.71 1.29 -3.24
C LEU A 53 11.27 2.50 -3.99
N ALA A 54 12.32 3.14 -3.46
CA ALA A 54 13.01 4.21 -4.16
C ALA A 54 13.66 3.68 -5.46
N ASP A 55 14.30 2.53 -5.41
CA ASP A 55 14.91 1.89 -6.58
C ASP A 55 13.86 1.41 -7.59
N ASP A 56 12.74 0.86 -7.13
CA ASP A 56 11.58 0.48 -7.96
C ASP A 56 11.03 1.72 -8.70
N LEU A 57 10.82 2.84 -7.99
CA LEU A 57 10.35 4.09 -8.58
C LEU A 57 11.35 4.69 -9.58
N GLU A 58 12.65 4.69 -9.25
CA GLU A 58 13.70 5.21 -10.11
C GLU A 58 13.92 4.35 -11.35
N SER A 59 13.64 3.05 -11.27
CA SER A 59 13.78 2.10 -12.39
C SER A 59 12.51 1.93 -13.23
N ASP A 60 11.34 2.37 -12.76
CA ASP A 60 10.04 2.18 -13.41
C ASP A 60 10.01 2.71 -14.86
N ALA A 61 9.88 1.78 -15.80
CA ALA A 61 9.84 2.09 -17.23
C ALA A 61 8.59 2.85 -17.66
N THR A 62 7.46 2.67 -16.97
CA THR A 62 6.20 3.39 -17.26
C THR A 62 6.33 4.85 -16.84
N LEU A 63 6.88 5.13 -15.65
CA LEU A 63 7.12 6.50 -15.20
C LEU A 63 8.09 7.22 -16.14
N LYS A 64 9.21 6.59 -16.50
CA LYS A 64 10.20 7.15 -17.45
C LYS A 64 9.62 7.45 -18.82
N ARG A 65 8.89 6.50 -19.41
CA ARG A 65 8.28 6.65 -20.74
C ARG A 65 7.30 7.82 -20.82
N ASN A 66 6.60 8.09 -19.72
CA ASN A 66 5.65 9.19 -19.62
C ASN A 66 6.28 10.49 -19.07
N GLY A 67 7.60 10.54 -18.90
CA GLY A 67 8.30 11.72 -18.38
C GLY A 67 7.82 12.15 -16.98
N PHE A 68 7.36 11.21 -16.16
CA PHE A 68 6.84 11.51 -14.83
C PHE A 68 7.98 11.57 -13.81
N SER A 69 8.19 12.75 -13.23
CA SER A 69 9.20 12.94 -12.18
C SER A 69 8.83 12.24 -10.88
N VAL A 70 9.80 11.56 -10.29
CA VAL A 70 9.77 10.99 -8.93
C VAL A 70 11.06 11.32 -8.15
N ILE A 71 11.82 12.32 -8.60
CA ILE A 71 13.17 12.62 -8.11
C ILE A 71 13.17 12.96 -6.61
N GLU A 72 12.27 13.85 -6.18
CA GLU A 72 12.20 14.27 -4.77
C GLU A 72 11.65 13.15 -3.89
N THR A 73 10.73 12.34 -4.42
CA THR A 73 10.21 11.15 -3.73
C THR A 73 11.31 10.11 -3.50
N VAL A 74 12.08 9.78 -4.54
CA VAL A 74 13.23 8.86 -4.46
C VAL A 74 14.28 9.38 -3.48
N LYS A 75 14.60 10.67 -3.53
CA LYS A 75 15.53 11.31 -2.59
C LYS A 75 15.04 11.25 -1.15
N ALA A 76 13.74 11.41 -0.92
CA ALA A 76 13.13 11.35 0.41
C ALA A 76 13.14 9.92 1.00
N LEU A 77 12.99 8.90 0.18
CA LEU A 77 13.03 7.50 0.61
C LEU A 77 14.46 6.99 0.87
N ARG A 78 15.47 7.63 0.27
CA ARG A 78 16.88 7.29 0.47
C ARG A 78 17.45 7.85 1.77
N LYS A 79 18.62 7.33 2.16
CA LYS A 79 19.26 7.50 3.50
C LYS A 79 19.33 8.94 4.03
N GLY A 80 19.34 9.97 3.19
CA GLY A 80 19.39 11.38 3.62
C GLY A 80 18.22 11.82 4.51
N ASN A 81 17.06 11.16 4.41
CA ASN A 81 15.87 11.45 5.23
C ASN A 81 15.40 10.23 6.04
N SER A 82 16.27 9.24 6.26
CA SER A 82 15.90 7.94 6.84
C SER A 82 15.22 8.06 8.20
N TRP A 83 15.69 9.01 9.04
CA TRP A 83 15.10 9.22 10.35
C TRP A 83 13.71 9.84 10.29
N ALA A 84 13.49 10.86 9.46
CA ALA A 84 12.17 11.47 9.30
C ALA A 84 11.15 10.46 8.75
N MET A 85 11.54 9.64 7.77
CA MET A 85 10.72 8.54 7.26
C MET A 85 10.39 7.52 8.36
N CYS A 86 11.37 7.16 9.19
CA CYS A 86 11.17 6.26 10.32
C CYS A 86 10.13 6.82 11.31
N GLU A 87 10.31 8.07 11.77
CA GLU A 87 9.39 8.74 12.69
C GLU A 87 7.96 8.79 12.13
N LEU A 88 7.84 9.20 10.87
CA LEU A 88 6.57 9.35 10.19
C LEU A 88 5.87 8.01 10.01
N LEU A 89 6.58 6.97 9.56
CA LEU A 89 6.03 5.64 9.39
C LEU A 89 5.51 5.08 10.72
N HIS A 90 6.29 5.21 11.80
CA HIS A 90 5.86 4.73 13.11
C HIS A 90 4.71 5.56 13.69
N SER A 91 4.46 6.78 13.22
CA SER A 91 3.27 7.55 13.62
C SER A 91 1.97 7.07 12.94
N ILE A 92 2.04 6.27 11.88
CA ILE A 92 0.85 5.71 11.22
C ILE A 92 0.36 4.49 12.02
N PRO A 93 -0.94 4.37 12.35
CA PRO A 93 -1.45 3.13 12.95
C PRO A 93 -1.13 1.91 12.07
N SER A 94 -0.63 0.82 12.66
CA SER A 94 -0.15 -0.35 11.88
C SER A 94 -1.22 -0.91 10.93
N ASP A 95 -2.47 -1.01 11.40
CA ASP A 95 -3.56 -1.51 10.56
C ASP A 95 -3.99 -0.53 9.48
N VAL A 96 -3.80 0.78 9.69
CA VAL A 96 -3.96 1.79 8.64
C VAL A 96 -2.89 1.60 7.57
N ALA A 97 -1.63 1.41 7.96
CA ALA A 97 -0.53 1.16 7.01
C ALA A 97 -0.79 -0.09 6.17
N LYS A 98 -1.22 -1.21 6.81
CA LYS A 98 -1.65 -2.43 6.12
C LYS A 98 -2.76 -2.17 5.10
N SER A 99 -3.79 -1.45 5.51
CA SER A 99 -4.95 -1.15 4.67
C SER A 99 -4.60 -0.27 3.47
N ILE A 100 -3.68 0.68 3.66
CA ILE A 100 -3.14 1.54 2.59
C ILE A 100 -2.38 0.69 1.57
N VAL A 101 -1.45 -0.14 2.03
CA VAL A 101 -0.64 -1.02 1.17
C VAL A 101 -1.52 -2.00 0.38
N ARG A 102 -2.55 -2.55 1.02
CA ARG A 102 -3.50 -3.48 0.39
C ARG A 102 -4.51 -2.79 -0.54
N GLY A 103 -4.68 -1.47 -0.44
CA GLY A 103 -5.73 -0.74 -1.17
C GLY A 103 -7.14 -0.95 -0.61
N THR A 104 -7.28 -1.48 0.61
CA THR A 104 -8.55 -1.92 1.24
C THR A 104 -9.14 -0.91 2.22
N VAL A 105 -8.62 0.32 2.25
CA VAL A 105 -9.00 1.38 3.21
C VAL A 105 -10.51 1.54 3.39
N ALA A 106 -11.31 1.58 2.32
CA ALA A 106 -12.77 1.75 2.45
C ALA A 106 -13.46 0.54 3.08
N TYR A 107 -13.05 -0.67 2.70
CA TYR A 107 -13.56 -1.93 3.22
C TYR A 107 -13.25 -2.08 4.72
N ASP A 108 -12.00 -1.84 5.10
CA ASP A 108 -11.52 -2.01 6.47
C ASP A 108 -12.13 -0.99 7.44
N ILE A 109 -12.43 0.23 6.97
CA ILE A 109 -13.18 1.24 7.74
C ILE A 109 -14.58 0.74 8.09
N GLU A 110 -15.31 0.21 7.10
CA GLU A 110 -16.70 -0.21 7.29
C GLU A 110 -16.79 -1.43 8.23
N HIS A 111 -15.74 -2.25 8.27
CA HIS A 111 -15.62 -3.41 9.17
C HIS A 111 -14.95 -3.09 10.51
N GLY A 112 -14.73 -1.81 10.84
CA GLY A 112 -14.15 -1.38 12.12
C GLY A 112 -12.73 -1.91 12.37
N GLN A 113 -11.97 -2.25 11.32
CA GLN A 113 -10.66 -2.90 11.44
C GLN A 113 -9.56 -1.97 11.93
N PHE A 114 -9.73 -0.65 11.82
CA PHE A 114 -8.75 0.31 12.35
C PHE A 114 -9.36 1.67 12.74
N SER A 115 -8.61 2.42 13.54
CA SER A 115 -8.88 3.83 13.84
C SER A 115 -7.80 4.73 13.23
N CYS A 116 -8.23 5.81 12.59
CA CYS A 116 -7.37 6.87 12.08
C CYS A 116 -7.31 8.05 13.06
N TYR A 117 -6.45 9.02 12.77
CA TYR A 117 -6.53 10.32 13.42
C TYR A 117 -7.88 10.98 13.12
N GLU A 118 -8.47 11.63 14.11
CA GLU A 118 -9.71 12.38 13.92
C GLU A 118 -9.50 13.48 12.89
N THR A 119 -10.51 13.72 12.05
CA THR A 119 -10.50 14.89 11.17
C THR A 119 -10.72 16.14 12.02
N PRO A 120 -9.82 17.14 11.98
CA PRO A 120 -9.99 18.38 12.73
C PRO A 120 -11.29 19.08 12.36
N VAL A 121 -12.07 19.50 13.37
CA VAL A 121 -13.32 20.24 13.15
C VAL A 121 -13.01 21.71 12.94
N ARG A 122 -13.52 22.30 11.85
CA ARG A 122 -13.27 23.70 11.45
C ARG A 122 -13.62 24.74 12.54
N ASN A 123 -14.50 24.39 13.46
CA ASN A 123 -15.01 25.26 14.54
C ASN A 123 -14.54 24.81 15.94
N SER A 124 -13.52 23.95 16.05
CA SER A 124 -12.95 23.66 17.37
C SER A 124 -12.37 24.93 18.00
N VAL A 125 -12.34 24.98 19.33
CA VAL A 125 -11.73 26.08 20.12
C VAL A 125 -10.32 26.42 19.62
N PHE A 126 -9.63 25.43 19.07
CA PHE A 126 -8.43 25.58 18.27
C PHE A 126 -8.81 25.98 16.84
N LYS A 127 -8.69 27.27 16.49
CA LYS A 127 -8.78 27.80 15.11
C LYS A 127 -7.61 27.33 14.22
N ASP A 128 -6.81 26.39 14.70
CA ASP A 128 -5.48 26.12 14.19
C ASP A 128 -5.50 25.15 13.00
N GLN A 129 -4.73 25.53 11.99
CA GLN A 129 -4.53 24.76 10.77
C GLN A 129 -3.72 23.51 11.10
N ILE A 130 -4.39 22.38 11.30
CA ILE A 130 -3.74 21.11 11.62
C ILE A 130 -3.15 20.49 10.33
N PRO A 131 -1.81 20.37 10.22
CA PRO A 131 -1.18 19.80 9.04
C PRO A 131 -1.13 18.28 9.10
N GLY A 132 -1.14 17.64 7.93
CA GLY A 132 -0.94 16.21 7.80
C GLY A 132 -1.33 15.66 6.44
N VAL A 133 -1.48 14.34 6.40
CA VAL A 133 -1.74 13.56 5.19
C VAL A 133 -3.05 12.80 5.35
N TYR A 134 -3.83 12.78 4.28
CA TYR A 134 -5.09 12.08 4.20
C TYR A 134 -5.11 11.13 2.99
N VAL A 135 -5.86 10.05 3.13
CA VAL A 135 -6.15 9.10 2.06
C VAL A 135 -7.62 9.22 1.70
N VAL A 136 -7.89 9.16 0.40
CA VAL A 136 -9.24 9.09 -0.16
C VAL A 136 -9.40 7.73 -0.81
N SER A 137 -10.41 6.99 -0.36
CA SER A 137 -10.85 5.72 -0.91
C SER A 137 -12.34 5.80 -1.27
N ILE A 138 -12.80 4.91 -2.15
CA ILE A 138 -14.17 4.94 -2.69
C ILE A 138 -14.82 3.60 -2.37
N SER A 139 -16.06 3.64 -1.88
CA SER A 139 -16.90 2.44 -1.75
C SER A 139 -18.24 2.62 -2.44
N ARG A 140 -18.78 1.53 -2.98
CA ARG A 140 -20.10 1.48 -3.61
C ARG A 140 -21.17 1.35 -2.51
N PHE A 141 -22.29 2.04 -2.71
CA PHE A 141 -23.54 1.75 -2.01
C PHE A 141 -24.68 1.92 -2.99
N ARG A 142 -25.88 1.41 -2.73
CA ARG A 142 -27.05 1.63 -3.59
C ARG A 142 -28.20 2.22 -2.79
N THR A 143 -28.77 3.31 -3.28
CA THR A 143 -30.01 3.84 -2.74
C THR A 143 -31.19 3.02 -3.27
N THR A 144 -32.03 2.51 -2.37
CA THR A 144 -33.26 1.77 -2.68
C THR A 144 -34.44 2.44 -1.97
N PRO A 145 -35.69 2.18 -2.37
CA PRO A 145 -36.87 2.66 -1.64
C PRO A 145 -36.88 2.25 -0.16
N GLN A 146 -36.21 1.14 0.18
CA GLN A 146 -36.14 0.57 1.54
C GLN A 146 -34.94 1.09 2.35
N GLY A 147 -34.09 1.95 1.77
CA GLY A 147 -32.90 2.49 2.42
C GLY A 147 -31.62 2.31 1.59
N ARG A 148 -30.46 2.44 2.24
CA ARG A 148 -29.16 2.29 1.59
C ARG A 148 -28.62 0.87 1.78
N ASP A 149 -28.39 0.20 0.66
CA ASP A 149 -27.65 -1.05 0.57
C ASP A 149 -26.16 -0.72 0.46
N ASN A 150 -25.48 -0.66 1.61
CA ASN A 150 -24.04 -0.44 1.65
C ASN A 150 -23.38 -1.79 1.37
N PHE A 151 -22.58 -1.89 0.30
CA PHE A 151 -21.90 -3.14 -0.06
C PHE A 151 -20.66 -3.41 0.83
N ASP A 152 -20.78 -3.18 2.14
CA ASP A 152 -19.76 -3.33 3.19
C ASP A 152 -18.42 -2.67 2.86
N GLY A 153 -18.44 -1.45 2.34
CA GLY A 153 -17.21 -0.72 2.00
C GLY A 153 -16.46 -1.27 0.77
N ARG A 154 -17.03 -2.25 0.05
CA ARG A 154 -16.45 -2.75 -1.21
C ARG A 154 -16.55 -1.71 -2.32
N PHE A 155 -15.59 -1.77 -3.24
CA PHE A 155 -15.51 -0.98 -4.45
C PHE A 155 -16.42 -1.56 -5.55
N LEU A 156 -16.24 -1.08 -6.78
CA LEU A 156 -16.96 -1.54 -7.96
C LEU A 156 -16.68 -3.02 -8.26
N ASN A 157 -17.59 -3.66 -9.00
CA ASN A 157 -17.31 -4.94 -9.66
C ASN A 157 -16.78 -4.73 -11.09
N GLY A 158 -16.35 -5.81 -11.74
CA GLY A 158 -15.80 -5.77 -13.10
C GLY A 158 -16.76 -5.21 -14.16
N LYS A 159 -18.08 -5.44 -14.03
CA LYS A 159 -19.08 -4.88 -14.96
C LYS A 159 -19.20 -3.37 -14.82
N GLU A 160 -19.35 -2.87 -13.59
CA GLU A 160 -19.40 -1.43 -13.28
C GLU A 160 -18.10 -0.74 -13.74
N MET A 161 -16.93 -1.35 -13.50
CA MET A 161 -15.65 -0.80 -13.95
C MET A 161 -15.54 -0.72 -15.48
N LYS A 162 -16.00 -1.72 -16.24
CA LYS A 162 -16.00 -1.67 -17.71
C LYS A 162 -16.84 -0.51 -18.26
N MET A 163 -17.97 -0.20 -17.61
CA MET A 163 -18.78 0.97 -17.97
C MET A 163 -18.00 2.27 -17.72
N VAL A 164 -17.35 2.39 -16.57
CA VAL A 164 -16.52 3.55 -16.24
C VAL A 164 -15.36 3.70 -17.23
N ILE A 165 -14.66 2.62 -17.57
CA ILE A 165 -13.58 2.61 -18.55
C ILE A 165 -14.07 3.14 -19.91
N ALA A 166 -15.22 2.64 -20.39
CA ALA A 166 -15.79 3.09 -21.65
C ALA A 166 -16.12 4.60 -21.62
N ASP A 167 -16.69 5.10 -20.52
CA ASP A 167 -17.00 6.52 -20.37
C ASP A 167 -15.76 7.42 -20.24
N ILE A 168 -14.65 6.92 -19.63
CA ILE A 168 -13.36 7.65 -19.61
C ILE A 168 -12.81 7.76 -21.03
N ASN A 169 -12.80 6.67 -21.80
CA ASN A 169 -12.32 6.70 -23.19
C ASN A 169 -13.17 7.66 -24.04
N LYS A 170 -14.50 7.61 -23.90
CA LYS A 170 -15.40 8.52 -24.60
C LYS A 170 -15.17 9.99 -24.19
N TYR A 171 -14.80 10.25 -22.94
CA TYR A 171 -14.41 11.59 -22.48
C TYR A 171 -13.10 12.06 -23.15
N ILE A 172 -12.11 11.18 -23.29
CA ILE A 172 -10.85 11.46 -24.01
C ILE A 172 -11.14 11.77 -25.48
N ASP A 173 -11.98 10.98 -26.14
CA ASP A 173 -12.39 11.21 -27.53
C ASP A 173 -13.11 12.55 -27.68
N GLY A 174 -14.03 12.85 -26.76
CA GLY A 174 -14.72 14.14 -26.70
C GLY A 174 -13.76 15.32 -26.54
N TYR A 175 -12.71 15.17 -25.73
CA TYR A 175 -11.67 16.20 -25.60
C TYR A 175 -10.88 16.39 -26.91
N ASN A 176 -10.43 15.31 -27.54
CA ASN A 176 -9.68 15.38 -28.80
C ASN A 176 -10.52 16.05 -29.90
N CYS A 177 -11.79 15.66 -30.03
CA CYS A 177 -12.73 16.29 -30.95
C CYS A 177 -12.96 17.77 -30.62
N HIS A 178 -13.13 18.12 -29.33
CA HIS A 178 -13.27 19.51 -28.92
C HIS A 178 -12.06 20.37 -29.30
N VAL A 179 -10.84 19.89 -29.08
CA VAL A 179 -9.61 20.60 -29.46
C VAL A 179 -9.53 20.79 -30.97
N GLN A 180 -9.81 19.74 -31.74
CA GLN A 180 -9.79 19.81 -33.20
C GLN A 180 -10.85 20.80 -33.71
N PHE A 181 -12.07 20.75 -33.16
CA PHE A 181 -13.14 21.70 -33.45
C PHE A 181 -12.74 23.15 -33.16
N GLN A 182 -12.13 23.42 -32.01
CA GLN A 182 -11.66 24.78 -31.68
C GLN A 182 -10.60 25.28 -32.67
N LYS A 183 -9.70 24.39 -33.12
CA LYS A 183 -8.70 24.72 -34.13
C LYS A 183 -9.36 25.02 -35.48
N ASP A 184 -10.27 24.17 -35.93
CA ASP A 184 -10.94 24.35 -37.23
C ASP A 184 -11.86 25.58 -37.23
N LEU A 185 -12.46 25.93 -36.09
CA LEU A 185 -13.22 27.16 -35.89
C LEU A 185 -12.31 28.39 -36.02
N HIS A 186 -11.12 28.35 -35.41
CA HIS A 186 -10.12 29.42 -35.53
C HIS A 186 -9.59 29.57 -36.97
N ASP A 187 -9.37 28.44 -37.65
CA ASP A 187 -8.93 28.39 -39.06
C ASP A 187 -10.05 28.75 -40.06
N GLY A 188 -11.29 28.97 -39.59
CA GLY A 188 -12.45 29.28 -40.45
C GLY A 188 -12.96 28.12 -41.30
N LYS A 189 -12.56 26.88 -40.99
CA LYS A 189 -13.01 25.66 -41.70
C LYS A 189 -14.39 25.20 -41.28
N VAL A 190 -14.78 25.54 -40.05
CA VAL A 190 -16.12 25.34 -39.50
C VAL A 190 -16.60 26.64 -38.88
N THR A 191 -17.91 26.79 -38.77
CA THR A 191 -18.57 28.00 -38.24
C THR A 191 -19.33 27.72 -36.95
N SER A 192 -19.74 26.48 -36.73
CA SER A 192 -20.59 26.11 -35.60
C SER A 192 -20.46 24.63 -35.23
N ILE A 193 -20.97 24.23 -34.07
CA ILE A 193 -20.95 22.83 -33.64
C ILE A 193 -21.82 21.93 -34.52
N GLN A 194 -22.75 22.50 -35.29
CA GLN A 194 -23.58 21.81 -36.27
C GLN A 194 -22.79 21.29 -37.47
N ASP A 195 -21.57 21.81 -37.69
CA ASP A 195 -20.68 21.36 -38.76
C ASP A 195 -19.93 20.06 -38.39
N LEU A 196 -20.04 19.59 -37.14
CA LEU A 196 -19.48 18.32 -36.69
C LEU A 196 -20.29 17.13 -37.23
N SER A 197 -19.60 16.01 -37.44
CA SER A 197 -20.28 14.74 -37.69
C SER A 197 -21.17 14.35 -36.51
N ALA A 198 -22.20 13.54 -36.75
CA ALA A 198 -23.09 13.08 -35.66
C ALA A 198 -22.32 12.36 -34.53
N LEU A 199 -21.25 11.63 -34.88
CA LEU A 199 -20.41 10.92 -33.91
C LEU A 199 -19.57 11.91 -33.08
N ASP A 200 -18.97 12.91 -33.73
CA ASP A 200 -18.19 13.97 -33.09
C ASP A 200 -19.04 14.81 -32.13
N ALA A 201 -20.23 15.19 -32.58
CA ALA A 201 -21.20 15.89 -31.75
C ALA A 201 -21.56 15.06 -30.50
N GLN A 202 -21.72 13.74 -30.64
CA GLN A 202 -22.05 12.84 -29.52
C GLN A 202 -20.94 12.75 -28.47
N VAL A 203 -19.66 12.69 -28.89
CA VAL A 203 -18.54 12.63 -27.93
C VAL A 203 -18.28 13.98 -27.25
N VAL A 204 -18.50 15.09 -27.96
CA VAL A 204 -18.43 16.44 -27.36
C VAL A 204 -19.59 16.69 -26.39
N ASP A 205 -20.80 16.22 -26.70
CA ASP A 205 -21.93 16.28 -25.77
C ASP A 205 -21.69 15.43 -24.51
N HIS A 206 -21.11 14.23 -24.68
CA HIS A 206 -20.69 13.39 -23.56
C HIS A 206 -19.65 14.08 -22.66
N LEU A 207 -18.64 14.71 -23.25
CA LEU A 207 -17.64 15.52 -22.54
C LEU A 207 -18.31 16.61 -21.66
N LYS A 208 -19.21 17.40 -22.27
CA LYS A 208 -19.96 18.46 -21.58
C LYS A 208 -20.82 17.91 -20.44
N THR A 209 -21.49 16.80 -20.69
CA THR A 209 -22.35 16.14 -19.71
C THR A 209 -21.55 15.70 -18.49
N VAL A 210 -20.41 15.03 -18.68
CA VAL A 210 -19.52 14.61 -17.58
C VAL A 210 -19.00 15.81 -16.80
N ASP A 211 -18.58 16.88 -17.49
CA ASP A 211 -18.15 18.12 -16.83
C ASP A 211 -19.29 18.79 -16.03
N GLY A 212 -20.53 18.66 -16.48
CA GLY A 212 -21.73 19.10 -15.75
C GLY A 212 -21.92 18.40 -14.41
N TYR A 213 -21.41 17.17 -14.23
CA TYR A 213 -21.40 16.49 -12.93
C TYR A 213 -20.27 16.95 -11.99
N ALA A 214 -19.33 17.77 -12.49
CA ALA A 214 -18.26 18.36 -11.69
C ALA A 214 -18.71 19.59 -10.89
N HIS A 215 -19.69 20.35 -11.40
CA HIS A 215 -20.23 21.54 -10.75
C HIS A 215 -21.75 21.66 -10.95
N VAL A 216 -22.46 22.18 -9.95
CA VAL A 216 -23.88 22.53 -10.07
C VAL A 216 -24.00 24.00 -10.53
N GLY A 217 -24.83 24.29 -11.54
CA GLY A 217 -25.36 25.64 -11.79
C GLY A 217 -24.46 26.67 -12.50
N GLY A 218 -23.60 26.24 -13.42
CA GLY A 218 -22.70 27.11 -14.20
C GLY A 218 -22.72 26.81 -15.70
N GLN A 219 -22.33 27.78 -16.53
CA GLN A 219 -22.22 27.56 -17.96
C GLN A 219 -20.90 26.85 -18.28
N TRP A 220 -20.97 25.75 -19.05
CA TRP A 220 -19.78 25.06 -19.50
C TRP A 220 -18.98 25.95 -20.46
N SER A 221 -17.72 26.23 -20.11
CA SER A 221 -16.83 27.09 -20.89
C SER A 221 -15.65 26.34 -21.50
N SER A 222 -15.16 25.30 -20.84
CA SER A 222 -14.01 24.51 -21.29
C SER A 222 -13.94 23.18 -20.55
N PRO A 223 -13.22 22.19 -21.11
CA PRO A 223 -13.03 20.89 -20.48
C PRO A 223 -12.43 20.98 -19.05
N VAL A 224 -13.04 20.31 -18.08
CA VAL A 224 -12.67 20.45 -16.65
C VAL A 224 -11.43 19.62 -16.26
N TYR A 225 -11.33 18.40 -16.81
CA TYR A 225 -10.36 17.39 -16.36
C TYR A 225 -9.16 17.18 -17.30
N ILE A 226 -9.29 17.52 -18.57
CA ILE A 226 -8.21 17.48 -19.56
C ILE A 226 -8.07 18.88 -20.15
N LYS A 227 -6.90 19.49 -20.00
CA LYS A 227 -6.64 20.87 -20.47
C LYS A 227 -5.59 20.94 -21.57
N LYS A 228 -4.80 19.88 -21.72
CA LYS A 228 -3.74 19.74 -22.72
C LYS A 228 -3.54 18.26 -23.03
N GLN A 229 -2.98 17.96 -24.20
CA GLN A 229 -2.75 16.59 -24.66
C GLN A 229 -1.98 15.73 -23.64
N SER A 230 -0.98 16.32 -22.97
CA SER A 230 -0.17 15.60 -21.96
C SER A 230 -0.96 15.16 -20.71
N HIS A 231 -2.22 15.59 -20.55
CA HIS A 231 -3.09 15.11 -19.47
C HIS A 231 -3.80 13.80 -19.84
N ILE A 232 -3.95 13.50 -21.14
CA ILE A 232 -4.63 12.28 -21.62
C ILE A 232 -3.91 11.03 -21.12
N GLN A 233 -2.57 11.00 -21.23
CA GLN A 233 -1.74 9.87 -20.78
C GLN A 233 -2.00 9.46 -19.33
N LYS A 234 -2.36 10.42 -18.46
CA LYS A 234 -2.68 10.15 -17.05
C LYS A 234 -4.03 9.43 -16.91
N HIS A 235 -5.02 9.80 -17.71
CA HIS A 235 -6.31 9.13 -17.71
C HIS A 235 -6.24 7.76 -18.40
N GLU A 236 -5.43 7.62 -19.44
CA GLU A 236 -5.12 6.32 -20.07
C GLU A 236 -4.44 5.36 -19.08
N ALA A 237 -3.52 5.86 -18.25
CA ALA A 237 -2.89 5.06 -17.20
C ALA A 237 -3.90 4.60 -16.13
N LEU A 238 -4.86 5.44 -15.77
CA LEU A 238 -5.99 5.05 -14.92
C LEU A 238 -6.85 3.97 -15.59
N VAL A 239 -7.19 4.12 -16.88
CA VAL A 239 -7.92 3.10 -17.65
C VAL A 239 -7.18 1.76 -17.65
N LYS A 240 -5.86 1.78 -17.84
CA LYS A 240 -5.02 0.57 -17.78
C LYS A 240 -5.14 -0.11 -16.41
N THR A 241 -5.04 0.65 -15.33
CA THR A 241 -5.18 0.14 -13.94
C THR A 241 -6.54 -0.51 -13.73
N LEU A 242 -7.63 0.19 -14.07
CA LEU A 242 -9.00 -0.34 -13.92
C LEU A 242 -9.21 -1.60 -14.78
N THR A 243 -8.62 -1.65 -15.97
CA THR A 243 -8.67 -2.82 -16.85
C THR A 243 -7.96 -4.00 -16.23
N THR A 244 -6.77 -3.80 -15.64
CA THR A 244 -6.04 -4.85 -14.91
C THR A 244 -6.86 -5.38 -13.74
N MET A 245 -7.52 -4.51 -12.98
CA MET A 245 -8.39 -4.92 -11.86
C MET A 245 -9.60 -5.73 -12.34
N CYS A 246 -10.15 -5.45 -13.54
CA CYS A 246 -11.24 -6.25 -14.12
C CYS A 246 -10.87 -7.72 -14.34
N ASN A 247 -9.59 -8.05 -14.52
CA ASN A 247 -9.15 -9.39 -14.87
C ASN A 247 -9.13 -10.37 -13.68
N SER A 248 -9.33 -9.87 -12.46
CA SER A 248 -9.31 -10.69 -11.24
C SER A 248 -10.57 -11.54 -11.04
N ASP A 249 -11.70 -11.20 -11.69
CA ASP A 249 -12.96 -11.94 -11.62
C ASP A 249 -13.52 -12.21 -13.03
N PRO A 250 -13.48 -13.47 -13.52
CA PRO A 250 -14.01 -13.84 -14.83
C PRO A 250 -15.51 -13.53 -15.01
N THR A 251 -16.29 -13.52 -13.93
CA THR A 251 -17.73 -13.22 -13.98
C THR A 251 -17.99 -11.71 -14.06
N GLY A 252 -17.06 -10.90 -13.56
CA GLY A 252 -17.18 -9.45 -13.39
C GLY A 252 -18.29 -9.03 -12.43
N THR A 253 -18.84 -9.94 -11.63
CA THR A 253 -19.98 -9.67 -10.74
C THR A 253 -19.57 -9.44 -9.30
N VAL A 254 -18.40 -9.94 -8.90
CA VAL A 254 -17.91 -9.81 -7.53
C VAL A 254 -17.36 -8.41 -7.30
N ARG A 255 -17.78 -7.79 -6.21
CA ARG A 255 -17.28 -6.48 -5.78
C ARG A 255 -15.94 -6.61 -5.10
N MET A 256 -15.04 -5.70 -5.43
CA MET A 256 -13.65 -5.75 -4.96
C MET A 256 -13.53 -5.13 -3.57
N LYS A 257 -12.71 -5.69 -2.70
CA LYS A 257 -12.37 -5.05 -1.42
C LYS A 257 -11.44 -3.86 -1.63
N GLN A 258 -10.66 -3.90 -2.70
CA GLN A 258 -9.68 -2.91 -3.10
C GLN A 258 -10.26 -1.88 -4.05
N GLY A 259 -9.76 -0.66 -3.95
CA GLY A 259 -9.92 0.38 -4.95
C GLY A 259 -8.64 1.19 -5.11
N PRO A 260 -8.45 1.89 -6.25
CA PRO A 260 -7.40 2.88 -6.39
C PRO A 260 -7.50 3.93 -5.28
N LEU A 261 -6.35 4.34 -4.73
CA LEU A 261 -6.29 5.34 -3.67
C LEU A 261 -5.80 6.69 -4.21
N TYR A 262 -6.27 7.77 -3.57
CA TYR A 262 -5.66 9.08 -3.70
C TYR A 262 -5.05 9.48 -2.36
N VAL A 263 -3.81 9.97 -2.40
CA VAL A 263 -3.12 10.52 -1.24
C VAL A 263 -2.98 12.02 -1.42
N GLY A 264 -3.29 12.79 -0.39
CA GLY A 264 -3.04 14.22 -0.40
C GLY A 264 -2.55 14.71 0.95
N CYS A 265 -1.81 15.81 0.93
CA CYS A 265 -1.47 16.54 2.15
C CYS A 265 -2.17 17.90 2.24
N SER A 266 -2.23 18.43 3.45
CA SER A 266 -2.70 19.80 3.68
C SER A 266 -2.02 20.39 4.90
N LYS A 267 -1.88 21.72 4.90
CA LYS A 267 -1.55 22.50 6.10
C LYS A 267 -2.77 22.67 7.01
N ASP A 268 -3.96 22.55 6.44
CA ASP A 268 -5.25 22.64 7.11
C ASP A 268 -6.10 21.45 6.65
N LEU A 269 -6.00 20.35 7.38
CA LEU A 269 -6.76 19.13 7.10
C LEU A 269 -8.26 19.34 7.22
N GLY A 270 -8.72 20.14 8.20
CA GLY A 270 -10.15 20.39 8.42
C GLY A 270 -10.81 21.08 7.22
N LYS A 271 -10.14 22.07 6.63
CA LYS A 271 -10.64 22.74 5.42
C LYS A 271 -10.52 21.85 4.17
N ARG A 272 -9.40 21.16 3.99
CA ARG A 272 -9.12 20.43 2.74
C ARG A 272 -9.98 19.18 2.57
N THR A 273 -10.23 18.43 3.64
CA THR A 273 -11.01 17.17 3.56
C THR A 273 -12.49 17.42 3.32
N GLN A 274 -13.03 18.59 3.70
CA GLN A 274 -14.44 18.94 3.46
C GLN A 274 -14.81 19.06 1.98
N VAL A 275 -13.84 19.33 1.10
CA VAL A 275 -14.10 19.47 -0.36
C VAL A 275 -14.68 18.19 -0.95
N TYR A 276 -14.36 17.02 -0.38
CA TYR A 276 -14.84 15.73 -0.86
C TYR A 276 -16.30 15.42 -0.46
N ASN A 277 -16.87 16.21 0.46
CA ASN A 277 -18.28 16.10 0.87
C ASN A 277 -19.18 17.11 0.15
N GLN A 278 -18.64 17.88 -0.80
CA GLN A 278 -19.36 18.92 -1.53
C GLN A 278 -19.85 18.39 -2.89
N ASP A 279 -20.94 18.97 -3.38
CA ASP A 279 -21.45 18.66 -4.72
C ASP A 279 -20.46 19.11 -5.81
N ASN A 280 -19.67 20.15 -5.53
CA ASN A 280 -18.65 20.66 -6.43
C ASN A 280 -17.30 19.96 -6.23
N ILE A 281 -16.87 19.20 -7.22
CA ILE A 281 -15.62 18.42 -7.22
C ILE A 281 -14.66 18.84 -8.32
N LYS A 282 -14.86 20.01 -8.96
CA LYS A 282 -14.01 20.45 -10.08
C LYS A 282 -12.53 20.70 -9.68
N ASP A 283 -12.30 21.04 -8.41
CA ASP A 283 -11.01 21.48 -7.86
C ASP A 283 -10.27 20.37 -7.08
N ILE A 284 -10.73 19.11 -7.16
CA ILE A 284 -9.96 17.97 -6.69
C ILE A 284 -8.97 17.49 -7.75
N ASN A 285 -8.16 16.49 -7.40
CA ASN A 285 -7.25 15.83 -8.33
C ASN A 285 -7.98 15.39 -9.61
N LYS A 286 -7.40 15.65 -10.78
CA LYS A 286 -8.13 15.54 -12.06
C LYS A 286 -8.54 14.11 -12.43
N PRO A 287 -7.67 13.08 -12.33
CA PRO A 287 -8.10 11.67 -12.47
C PRO A 287 -9.23 11.27 -11.52
N LEU A 288 -9.11 11.59 -10.23
CA LEU A 288 -10.16 11.29 -9.24
C LEU A 288 -11.47 12.03 -9.55
N GLY A 289 -11.39 13.31 -9.92
CA GLY A 289 -12.56 14.13 -10.26
C GLY A 289 -13.28 13.61 -11.49
N LEU A 290 -12.56 13.26 -12.56
CA LEU A 290 -13.16 12.66 -13.75
C LEU A 290 -13.86 11.34 -13.40
N PHE A 291 -13.19 10.48 -12.64
CA PHE A 291 -13.73 9.21 -12.19
C PHE A 291 -15.04 9.38 -11.41
N LEU A 292 -15.08 10.30 -10.44
CA LEU A 292 -16.29 10.57 -9.66
C LEU A 292 -17.42 11.19 -10.49
N SER A 293 -17.11 12.09 -11.43
CA SER A 293 -18.12 12.67 -12.33
C SER A 293 -18.74 11.63 -13.27
N ILE A 294 -17.94 10.68 -13.76
CA ILE A 294 -18.44 9.55 -14.55
C ILE A 294 -19.33 8.64 -13.70
N LEU A 295 -18.94 8.34 -12.45
CA LEU A 295 -19.79 7.56 -11.55
C LEU A 295 -21.15 8.22 -11.32
N ARG A 296 -21.18 9.55 -11.12
CA ARG A 296 -22.43 10.32 -11.01
C ARG A 296 -23.26 10.26 -12.29
N LYS A 297 -22.64 10.39 -13.47
CA LYS A 297 -23.32 10.24 -14.77
C LYS A 297 -23.94 8.85 -14.94
N LEU A 298 -23.24 7.81 -14.49
CA LEU A 298 -23.67 6.42 -14.60
C LEU A 298 -24.65 5.98 -13.51
N ASP A 299 -25.07 6.89 -12.63
CA ASP A 299 -25.92 6.58 -11.47
C ASP A 299 -25.32 5.48 -10.56
N LEU A 300 -23.99 5.47 -10.49
CA LEU A 300 -23.23 4.60 -9.60
C LEU A 300 -22.93 5.35 -8.30
N ASP A 301 -23.92 5.35 -7.41
CA ASP A 301 -23.81 5.82 -6.02
C ASP A 301 -22.52 5.32 -5.32
N VAL A 302 -21.67 6.25 -4.90
CA VAL A 302 -20.42 5.96 -4.16
C VAL A 302 -20.24 6.87 -2.96
N LYS A 303 -19.66 6.30 -1.90
CA LYS A 303 -19.20 7.00 -0.70
C LYS A 303 -17.71 7.30 -0.87
N VAL A 304 -17.36 8.58 -0.83
CA VAL A 304 -15.95 9.03 -0.81
C VAL A 304 -15.48 9.06 0.63
N ASN A 305 -14.62 8.11 1.00
CA ASN A 305 -14.09 7.97 2.35
C ASN A 305 -12.78 8.73 2.47
N VAL A 306 -12.79 9.83 3.23
CA VAL A 306 -11.58 10.61 3.53
C VAL A 306 -11.11 10.30 4.94
N ARG A 307 -9.85 9.91 5.10
CA ARG A 307 -9.26 9.61 6.42
C ARG A 307 -7.91 10.29 6.60
N VAL A 308 -7.72 10.90 7.78
CA VAL A 308 -6.41 11.44 8.19
C VAL A 308 -5.57 10.28 8.70
N VAL A 309 -4.55 9.90 7.92
CA VAL A 309 -3.72 8.73 8.23
C VAL A 309 -2.45 9.11 8.99
N LEU A 310 -2.04 10.37 8.89
CA LEU A 310 -0.83 10.88 9.51
C LEU A 310 -0.96 12.38 9.79
N ARG A 311 -0.47 12.81 10.96
CA ARG A 311 -0.32 14.23 11.33
C ARG A 311 1.17 14.57 11.41
N THR A 312 1.58 15.77 10.98
CA THR A 312 3.00 16.18 11.01
C THR A 312 3.27 17.16 12.13
N TRP A 313 4.40 17.01 12.83
CA TRP A 313 4.73 17.81 14.01
C TRP A 313 6.05 18.58 13.88
N LYS A 314 6.78 18.41 12.77
CA LYS A 314 7.92 19.26 12.38
C LYS A 314 7.61 20.03 11.09
N ARG A 315 8.29 21.17 10.89
CA ARG A 315 8.00 22.13 9.81
C ARG A 315 8.28 21.58 8.40
N ASP A 316 9.19 20.63 8.30
CA ASP A 316 9.73 20.01 7.08
C ASP A 316 9.08 18.65 6.76
N GLN A 317 8.35 18.06 7.70
CA GLN A 317 7.78 16.72 7.56
C GLN A 317 6.63 16.61 6.55
N LEU A 318 5.90 17.68 6.24
CA LEU A 318 4.66 17.58 5.45
C LEU A 318 4.88 16.97 4.05
N ALA A 319 5.94 17.39 3.36
CA ALA A 319 6.28 16.86 2.04
C ALA A 319 6.74 15.39 2.13
N ILE A 320 7.63 15.10 3.09
CA ILE A 320 8.18 13.76 3.34
C ILE A 320 7.05 12.77 3.69
N ALA A 321 6.09 13.21 4.49
CA ALA A 321 4.94 12.42 4.89
C ALA A 321 4.02 12.10 3.70
N GLU A 322 3.77 13.07 2.82
CA GLU A 322 2.99 12.82 1.61
C GLU A 322 3.68 11.81 0.70
N GLN A 323 5.00 11.95 0.52
CA GLN A 323 5.83 11.04 -0.27
C GLN A 323 5.80 9.62 0.30
N LEU A 324 5.94 9.46 1.62
CA LEU A 324 5.82 8.18 2.31
C LEU A 324 4.49 7.50 2.01
N VAL A 325 3.37 8.18 2.31
CA VAL A 325 2.03 7.59 2.18
C VAL A 325 1.67 7.33 0.72
N THR A 326 2.05 8.22 -0.20
CA THR A 326 1.85 8.04 -1.65
C THR A 326 2.56 6.79 -2.13
N THR A 327 3.81 6.58 -1.69
CA THR A 327 4.62 5.42 -2.08
C THR A 327 4.04 4.14 -1.53
N LEU A 328 3.68 4.11 -0.23
CA LEU A 328 3.04 2.95 0.39
C LEU A 328 1.71 2.58 -0.27
N ALA A 329 0.94 3.58 -0.69
CA ALA A 329 -0.33 3.40 -1.37
C ALA A 329 -0.18 3.02 -2.86
N GLY A 330 1.02 3.15 -3.44
CA GLY A 330 1.24 3.14 -4.89
C GLY A 330 0.28 4.08 -5.63
N SER A 331 0.00 5.24 -5.04
CA SER A 331 -1.14 6.05 -5.44
C SER A 331 -0.89 6.90 -6.69
N LEU A 332 0.30 6.84 -7.30
CA LEU A 332 0.58 7.52 -8.56
C LEU A 332 -0.28 6.93 -9.69
N VAL A 333 -0.72 7.80 -10.61
CA VAL A 333 -1.61 7.39 -11.71
C VAL A 333 -0.96 6.44 -12.71
N PHE A 334 0.37 6.49 -12.82
CA PHE A 334 1.15 5.55 -13.64
C PHE A 334 1.54 4.26 -12.91
N GLN A 335 1.19 4.15 -11.62
CA GLN A 335 1.22 2.92 -10.86
C GLN A 335 -0.20 2.33 -10.83
N TYR A 336 -0.97 2.57 -9.77
CA TYR A 336 -2.33 2.06 -9.63
C TYR A 336 -3.27 2.94 -8.78
N GLY A 337 -2.99 4.24 -8.67
CA GLY A 337 -3.85 5.20 -7.95
C GLY A 337 -4.28 6.42 -8.77
N PHE A 338 -4.57 7.53 -8.09
CA PHE A 338 -5.09 8.76 -8.71
C PHE A 338 -4.10 9.95 -8.72
N ASN A 339 -2.98 9.90 -7.99
CA ASN A 339 -2.03 11.02 -7.91
C ASN A 339 -1.42 11.32 -9.30
N ALA A 340 -1.79 12.49 -9.84
CA ALA A 340 -1.45 12.90 -11.20
C ALA A 340 -0.11 13.65 -11.30
N THR A 341 0.55 13.89 -10.17
CA THR A 341 1.80 14.64 -10.03
C THR A 341 2.63 13.99 -8.93
N GLU A 342 3.93 14.26 -8.95
CA GLU A 342 4.83 13.87 -7.87
C GLU A 342 4.33 14.43 -6.52
N SER A 343 4.48 13.63 -5.47
CA SER A 343 4.16 14.00 -4.09
C SER A 343 5.28 14.84 -3.46
N GLY A 344 4.93 15.66 -2.46
CA GLY A 344 5.87 16.58 -1.81
C GLY A 344 5.90 17.98 -2.42
N GLY A 345 5.02 18.30 -3.37
CA GLY A 345 4.95 19.59 -4.05
C GLY A 345 4.65 20.79 -3.14
N THR A 346 4.27 20.55 -1.88
CA THR A 346 4.05 21.59 -0.87
C THR A 346 5.36 22.24 -0.42
N GLY A 347 6.53 21.61 -0.61
CA GLY A 347 7.85 22.13 -0.23
C GLY A 347 8.15 22.12 1.28
N SER A 348 9.42 22.31 1.64
CA SER A 348 9.90 22.39 3.03
C SER A 348 9.43 23.68 3.74
N HIS A 349 9.22 23.63 5.05
CA HIS A 349 8.88 24.79 5.92
C HIS A 349 7.58 25.51 5.60
N THR A 350 6.65 24.82 4.93
CA THR A 350 5.42 25.44 4.48
C THR A 350 4.34 25.48 5.56
N VAL A 351 4.51 24.70 6.62
CA VAL A 351 3.79 24.83 7.90
C VAL A 351 4.51 25.86 8.77
N LYS A 352 3.83 26.98 9.07
CA LYS A 352 4.40 28.11 9.82
C LYS A 352 3.91 28.21 11.27
N SER A 353 2.73 27.67 11.57
CA SER A 353 2.13 27.77 12.91
C SER A 353 2.85 26.86 13.91
N ALA A 354 3.54 27.44 14.88
CA ALA A 354 4.17 26.69 15.97
C ALA A 354 3.12 26.02 16.85
N GLU A 355 1.97 26.66 17.06
CA GLU A 355 0.88 26.12 17.88
C GLU A 355 0.26 24.87 17.25
N SER A 356 0.01 24.90 15.93
CA SER A 356 -0.48 23.72 15.20
C SER A 356 0.47 22.53 15.29
N LEU A 357 1.78 22.78 15.27
CA LEU A 357 2.80 21.75 15.45
C LEU A 357 2.85 21.24 16.89
N ARG A 358 2.67 22.13 17.88
CA ARG A 358 2.57 21.76 19.30
C ARG A 358 1.37 20.85 19.56
N ILE A 359 0.19 21.21 19.05
CA ILE A 359 -1.03 20.40 19.14
C ILE A 359 -0.83 19.03 18.48
N ASN A 360 -0.20 18.97 17.31
CA ASN A 360 0.13 17.69 16.68
C ASN A 360 1.13 16.87 17.48
N THR A 361 2.15 17.51 18.07
CA THR A 361 3.10 16.83 18.94
C THR A 361 2.38 16.19 20.13
N GLU A 362 1.52 16.95 20.81
CA GLU A 362 0.75 16.47 21.96
C GLU A 362 -0.19 15.32 21.56
N CYS A 363 -0.87 15.45 20.41
CA CYS A 363 -1.73 14.39 19.87
C CYS A 363 -0.96 13.10 19.60
N ILE A 364 0.20 13.18 18.96
CA ILE A 364 0.99 12.01 18.50
C ILE A 364 1.75 11.36 19.64
N MET A 365 2.32 12.15 20.55
CA MET A 365 3.21 11.67 21.61
C MET A 365 2.45 11.30 22.90
N SER A 366 1.33 11.96 23.17
CA SER A 366 0.62 11.84 24.46
C SER A 366 -0.77 11.22 24.33
N HIS A 367 -1.59 11.66 23.36
CA HIS A 367 -3.00 11.23 23.27
C HIS A 367 -3.20 9.94 22.46
N LYS A 368 -2.46 9.79 21.37
CA LYS A 368 -2.49 8.58 20.53
C LYS A 368 -1.33 7.67 20.91
N GLN A 369 -1.56 6.36 20.90
CA GLN A 369 -0.56 5.37 21.28
C GLN A 369 0.20 4.80 20.08
N TYR A 370 -0.22 5.11 18.85
CA TYR A 370 0.30 4.52 17.61
C TYR A 370 1.83 4.54 17.52
N MET A 371 2.46 5.71 17.72
CA MET A 371 3.92 5.83 17.66
C MET A 371 4.62 5.00 18.72
N ARG A 372 4.11 5.05 19.96
CA ARG A 372 4.66 4.28 21.08
C ARG A 372 4.56 2.78 20.82
N ASP A 373 3.40 2.30 20.38
CA ASP A 373 3.13 0.88 20.19
C ASP A 373 3.95 0.33 19.01
N ASN A 374 4.01 1.07 17.90
CA ASN A 374 4.83 0.70 16.75
C ASN A 374 6.32 0.68 17.11
N LEU A 375 6.83 1.67 17.86
CA LEU A 375 8.23 1.69 18.30
C LEU A 375 8.55 0.55 19.27
N LYS A 376 7.64 0.24 20.21
CA LYS A 376 7.78 -0.94 21.08
C LYS A 376 7.85 -2.23 20.27
N GLY A 377 6.97 -2.39 19.28
CA GLY A 377 7.00 -3.53 18.37
C GLY A 377 8.32 -3.64 17.61
N THR A 378 8.85 -2.51 17.12
CA THR A 378 10.13 -2.47 16.41
C THR A 378 11.31 -2.79 17.33
N LEU A 379 11.34 -2.24 18.56
CA LEU A 379 12.39 -2.55 19.53
C LEU A 379 12.38 -4.03 19.91
N PHE A 380 11.20 -4.58 20.21
CA PHE A 380 11.06 -6.01 20.51
C PHE A 380 11.56 -6.88 19.36
N GLU A 381 11.22 -6.54 18.12
CA GLU A 381 11.71 -7.28 16.95
C GLU A 381 13.23 -7.20 16.79
N LEU A 382 13.84 -6.03 17.04
CA LEU A 382 15.28 -5.86 16.99
C LEU A 382 15.99 -6.69 18.07
N GLU A 383 15.47 -6.71 19.30
CA GLU A 383 15.98 -7.53 20.40
C GLU A 383 15.93 -9.03 20.06
N GLN A 384 14.82 -9.50 19.47
CA GLN A 384 14.70 -10.89 19.02
C GLN A 384 15.71 -11.25 17.93
N ARG A 385 15.96 -10.33 16.98
CA ARG A 385 16.97 -10.54 15.92
C ARG A 385 18.38 -10.58 16.49
N GLU A 386 18.70 -9.69 17.42
CA GLU A 386 20.00 -9.67 18.09
C GLU A 386 20.23 -10.98 18.85
N ALA A 387 19.26 -11.43 19.64
CA ALA A 387 19.34 -12.71 20.35
C ALA A 387 19.51 -13.90 19.39
N PHE A 388 18.80 -13.91 18.27
CA PHE A 388 18.96 -14.94 17.24
C PHE A 388 20.39 -14.95 16.65
N LEU A 389 20.94 -13.78 16.32
CA LEU A 389 22.30 -13.66 15.80
C LEU A 389 23.34 -14.14 16.82
N GLN A 390 23.18 -13.82 18.10
CA GLN A 390 24.04 -14.30 19.17
C GLN A 390 24.00 -15.84 19.30
N ILE A 391 22.82 -16.44 19.22
CA ILE A 391 22.66 -17.91 19.23
C ILE A 391 23.34 -18.55 18.00
N LEU A 392 23.19 -17.92 16.83
CA LEU A 392 23.80 -18.39 15.59
C LEU A 392 25.33 -18.36 15.68
N ASP A 393 25.91 -17.26 16.16
CA ASP A 393 27.36 -17.11 16.33
C ASP A 393 27.92 -18.06 17.38
N GLN A 394 27.21 -18.25 18.51
CA GLN A 394 27.59 -19.24 19.51
C GLN A 394 27.57 -20.66 18.92
N THR A 395 26.52 -21.00 18.16
CA THR A 395 26.41 -22.33 17.52
C THR A 395 27.53 -22.57 16.51
N LYS A 396 27.92 -21.55 15.73
CA LYS A 396 29.07 -21.62 14.82
C LYS A 396 30.39 -21.80 15.57
N SER A 397 30.57 -21.11 16.71
CA SER A 397 31.75 -21.26 17.56
C SER A 397 31.85 -22.66 18.16
N ASP A 398 30.75 -23.16 18.73
CA ASP A 398 30.68 -24.52 19.31
C ASP A 398 31.01 -25.58 18.26
N ALA A 399 30.44 -25.46 17.05
CA ALA A 399 30.70 -26.41 15.96
C ALA A 399 32.18 -26.45 15.56
N ARG A 400 32.85 -25.29 15.48
CA ARG A 400 34.29 -25.21 15.23
C ARG A 400 35.10 -25.86 16.35
N GLN A 401 34.76 -25.58 17.61
CA GLN A 401 35.46 -26.17 18.76
C GLN A 401 35.30 -27.70 18.82
N LEU A 402 34.11 -28.22 18.53
CA LEU A 402 33.85 -29.66 18.44
C LEU A 402 34.64 -30.30 17.29
N ALA A 403 34.68 -29.66 16.11
CA ALA A 403 35.44 -30.15 14.97
C ALA A 403 36.95 -30.23 15.29
N ASP A 404 37.50 -29.19 15.94
CA ASP A 404 38.90 -29.17 16.37
C ASP A 404 39.18 -30.24 17.44
N ALA A 405 38.26 -30.46 18.39
CA ALA A 405 38.38 -31.50 19.40
C ALA A 405 38.37 -32.90 18.77
N LEU A 406 37.47 -33.16 17.82
CA LEU A 406 37.42 -34.42 17.08
C LEU A 406 38.69 -34.66 16.28
N LYS A 407 39.23 -33.63 15.61
CA LYS A 407 40.51 -33.72 14.90
C LYS A 407 41.65 -34.12 15.85
N ARG A 408 41.76 -33.46 17.01
CA ARG A 408 42.77 -33.81 18.03
C ARG A 408 42.60 -35.24 18.56
N CYS A 409 41.36 -35.70 18.75
CA CYS A 409 41.08 -37.08 19.16
C CYS A 409 41.49 -38.09 18.09
N ALA A 410 41.20 -37.81 16.82
CA ALA A 410 41.60 -38.66 15.69
C ALA A 410 43.13 -38.73 15.56
N ASP A 411 43.82 -37.59 15.64
CA ASP A 411 45.28 -37.52 15.58
C ASP A 411 45.92 -38.32 16.72
N ARG A 412 45.37 -38.21 17.94
CA ARG A 412 45.81 -39.01 19.10
C ARG A 412 45.55 -40.51 18.94
N LEU A 413 44.42 -40.90 18.36
CA LEU A 413 44.10 -42.30 18.06
C LEU A 413 45.08 -42.90 17.05
N ILE A 414 45.46 -42.14 16.02
CA ILE A 414 46.46 -42.56 15.02
C ILE A 414 47.86 -42.67 15.64
N ALA A 415 48.20 -41.79 16.58
CA ALA A 415 49.50 -41.75 17.24
C ALA A 415 49.68 -42.85 18.32
N LEU A 416 48.66 -43.66 18.63
CA LEU A 416 48.78 -44.73 19.63
C LEU A 416 49.70 -45.86 19.11
N PRO A 417 50.64 -46.37 19.94
CA PRO A 417 51.50 -47.49 19.57
C PRO A 417 50.67 -48.74 19.27
N LYS A 418 50.89 -49.36 18.10
CA LYS A 418 50.10 -50.51 17.60
C LYS A 418 50.18 -51.78 18.48
N ASN A 419 51.08 -51.85 19.46
CA ASN A 419 51.53 -53.10 20.08
C ASN A 419 51.22 -53.21 21.59
N ILE A 420 50.29 -52.42 22.15
CA ILE A 420 49.94 -52.49 23.57
C ILE A 420 48.42 -52.69 23.73
N LYS A 421 48.01 -53.64 24.58
CA LYS A 421 46.59 -53.90 24.92
C LYS A 421 46.05 -52.81 25.85
N TRP A 422 45.59 -51.70 25.27
CA TRP A 422 44.99 -50.55 25.97
C TRP A 422 43.47 -50.67 26.15
N THR A 423 42.93 -51.85 26.43
CA THR A 423 41.50 -52.16 26.21
C THR A 423 40.53 -51.21 26.92
N GLU A 424 40.75 -50.84 28.18
CA GLU A 424 39.82 -49.96 28.92
C GLU A 424 39.93 -48.47 28.50
N LYS A 425 41.14 -47.91 28.43
CA LYS A 425 41.34 -46.50 28.03
C LYS A 425 40.98 -46.26 26.56
N LEU A 426 41.20 -47.24 25.68
CA LEU A 426 40.74 -47.17 24.28
C LEU A 426 39.22 -47.18 24.19
N ASP A 427 38.53 -47.97 25.01
CA ASP A 427 37.07 -48.00 25.02
C ASP A 427 36.46 -46.71 25.58
N GLU A 428 37.06 -46.10 26.61
CA GLU A 428 36.67 -44.76 27.06
C GLU A 428 36.88 -43.70 25.97
N LEU A 429 38.05 -43.69 25.33
CA LEU A 429 38.34 -42.76 24.22
C LEU A 429 37.41 -42.99 23.03
N ARG A 430 37.05 -44.23 22.70
CA ARG A 430 36.07 -44.56 21.65
C ARG A 430 34.66 -44.10 22.04
N LYS A 431 34.25 -44.23 23.30
CA LYS A 431 32.96 -43.73 23.80
C LYS A 431 32.90 -42.20 23.77
N VAL A 432 33.99 -41.52 24.13
CA VAL A 432 34.08 -40.05 24.04
C VAL A 432 34.07 -39.62 22.58
N HIS A 433 34.85 -40.27 21.72
CA HIS A 433 34.87 -40.01 20.28
C HIS A 433 33.50 -40.26 19.63
N SER A 434 32.79 -41.33 20.01
CA SER A 434 31.44 -41.61 19.53
C SER A 434 30.44 -40.54 19.99
N ARG A 435 30.46 -40.15 21.27
CA ARG A 435 29.58 -39.08 21.79
C ARG A 435 29.85 -37.75 21.10
N LEU A 436 31.12 -37.33 21.02
CA LEU A 436 31.49 -36.10 20.33
C LEU A 436 31.11 -36.14 18.84
N ARG A 437 31.19 -37.32 18.20
CA ARG A 437 30.77 -37.49 16.80
C ARG A 437 29.25 -37.42 16.64
N ASP A 438 28.48 -38.00 17.55
CA ASP A 438 27.02 -37.90 17.55
C ASP A 438 26.55 -36.47 17.85
N ASP A 439 27.21 -35.78 18.79
CA ASP A 439 26.92 -34.38 19.10
C ASP A 439 27.36 -33.44 17.97
N LEU A 440 28.51 -33.69 17.33
CA LEU A 440 28.89 -32.98 16.11
C LEU A 440 27.88 -33.23 15.00
N ARG A 441 27.45 -34.49 14.77
CA ARG A 441 26.43 -34.80 13.76
C ARG A 441 25.13 -34.05 14.04
N LYS A 442 24.65 -34.02 15.29
CA LYS A 442 23.45 -33.25 15.67
C LYS A 442 23.65 -31.75 15.47
N LYS A 443 24.83 -31.21 15.79
CA LYS A 443 25.15 -29.80 15.59
C LYS A 443 25.30 -29.46 14.11
N GLU A 444 25.86 -30.34 13.29
CA GLU A 444 25.92 -30.25 11.82
C GLU A 444 24.53 -30.40 11.19
N GLU A 445 23.66 -31.26 11.72
CA GLU A 445 22.26 -31.35 11.30
C GLU A 445 21.49 -30.09 11.68
N ASN A 446 21.72 -29.53 12.87
CA ASN A 446 21.15 -28.25 13.26
C ASN A 446 21.72 -27.08 12.44
N LEU A 447 23.01 -27.09 12.13
CA LEU A 447 23.66 -26.09 11.26
C LEU A 447 23.16 -26.25 9.83
N LYS A 448 23.06 -27.47 9.31
CA LYS A 448 22.41 -27.72 8.01
C LYS A 448 20.97 -27.32 8.03
N LEU A 449 20.23 -27.52 9.12
CA LEU A 449 18.86 -27.06 9.24
C LEU A 449 18.84 -25.52 9.27
N LEU A 450 19.72 -24.86 10.02
CA LEU A 450 19.80 -23.40 10.10
C LEU A 450 20.30 -22.77 8.78
N ASP A 451 21.29 -23.36 8.14
CA ASP A 451 21.83 -22.98 6.83
C ASP A 451 20.82 -23.31 5.75
N LEU A 452 20.10 -24.43 5.80
CA LEU A 452 18.97 -24.73 4.91
C LEU A 452 17.83 -23.76 5.19
N LEU A 453 17.55 -23.35 6.43
CA LEU A 453 16.56 -22.35 6.76
C LEU A 453 16.99 -20.96 6.26
N LEU A 454 18.28 -20.64 6.31
CA LEU A 454 18.87 -19.43 5.74
C LEU A 454 18.88 -19.48 4.21
N ASP A 455 19.22 -20.60 3.59
CA ASP A 455 19.26 -20.82 2.15
C ASP A 455 17.86 -20.97 1.57
N ILE A 456 16.90 -21.53 2.30
CA ILE A 456 15.47 -21.50 1.99
C ILE A 456 14.98 -20.06 2.14
N GLN A 457 15.36 -19.34 3.20
CA GLN A 457 15.07 -17.91 3.29
C GLN A 457 15.69 -17.14 2.13
N LYS A 458 16.90 -17.49 1.70
CA LYS A 458 17.65 -16.79 0.63
C LYS A 458 17.10 -17.13 -0.74
N MET A 459 16.88 -18.40 -1.07
CA MET A 459 16.24 -18.86 -2.30
C MET A 459 14.80 -18.37 -2.40
N VAL A 460 14.03 -18.39 -1.32
CA VAL A 460 12.66 -17.86 -1.36
C VAL A 460 12.65 -16.33 -1.33
N PHE A 461 13.63 -15.67 -0.75
CA PHE A 461 13.83 -14.25 -0.94
C PHE A 461 14.27 -13.90 -2.38
N GLU A 462 15.12 -14.72 -3.00
CA GLU A 462 15.63 -14.54 -4.37
C GLU A 462 14.56 -14.87 -5.43
N GLU A 463 13.74 -15.90 -5.22
CA GLU A 463 12.64 -16.28 -6.12
C GLU A 463 11.34 -15.51 -5.85
N THR A 464 11.02 -15.19 -4.60
CA THR A 464 9.69 -14.66 -4.23
C THR A 464 9.73 -13.29 -3.56
N GLY A 465 10.91 -12.83 -3.12
CA GLY A 465 11.06 -11.59 -2.35
C GLY A 465 10.69 -11.70 -0.87
N LYS A 466 10.45 -12.91 -0.33
CA LYS A 466 9.86 -13.16 1.00
C LYS A 466 10.74 -14.05 1.89
N PRO A 467 10.86 -13.77 3.20
CA PRO A 467 11.45 -14.70 4.16
C PRO A 467 10.42 -15.75 4.64
N ILE A 468 10.87 -17.00 4.87
CA ILE A 468 10.00 -18.15 5.19
C ILE A 468 9.65 -18.33 6.67
N ILE A 469 10.44 -17.80 7.62
CA ILE A 469 10.36 -18.26 9.01
C ILE A 469 9.91 -17.13 9.95
N ARG A 470 8.75 -17.35 10.59
CA ARG A 470 8.36 -16.74 11.86
C ARG A 470 8.87 -17.63 13.00
N LEU A 471 9.81 -17.14 13.80
CA LEU A 471 10.07 -17.74 15.12
C LEU A 471 8.97 -17.24 16.07
N LYS A 472 8.26 -18.18 16.70
CA LYS A 472 7.27 -17.90 17.74
C LYS A 472 7.93 -17.61 19.07
#